data_AF-A0AA41V4J4-F1
#
_entry.id   AF-A0AA41V4J4-F1
#
_cell.length_a   1.000
_cell.length_b   1.000
_cell.length_c   1.000
_cell.angle_alpha   90.00
_cell.angle_beta   90.00
_cell.angle_gamma   90.00
#
_symmetry.space_group_name_H-M   'P 1'
#
loop_
_entity.id
_entity.type
_entity.pdbx_description
1 polymer ?
#
loop_
_entity_poly.entity_id
_entity_poly.type
_entity_poly.pdbx_seq_one_letter_code
_entity_poly.pdbx_strand_id
1 'polypeptide(L)'
;DEIETHSLPGTLQLYVQYGVDRTTHPNALAQHDVVLTTYGVLAAACKSDGDSIFHQVDWYRVVLDEAHTIKSSRTQVAQAAFSLSSYCRWCLTGTPLQNNLEDLYSLLCFLHVEPWCNWAWWYKLIQRPYENGDERGIRLVKSILRSLMLRRTKDTRDRKGRPILVLPPADVQVIECEQSEAERDFYSALFKRSKIQFDQFVAQGKVLHNYASILELLLRLRQCCNHPYLVM
;
A
#
# COMPACT_ATOMS: atom_id res chain seq x y z
N ASP A 1 13.88 9.62 15.99
CA ASP A 1 14.84 8.60 15.51
C ASP A 1 15.51 9.01 14.20
N GLU A 2 15.12 8.52 13.01
CA GLU A 2 15.89 8.77 11.75
C GLU A 2 16.13 10.25 11.42
N ILE A 3 15.10 11.10 11.60
CA ILE A 3 15.24 12.55 11.36
C ILE A 3 16.25 13.18 12.32
N GLU A 4 16.27 12.77 13.58
CA GLU A 4 17.19 13.30 14.59
C GLU A 4 18.61 12.81 14.34
N THR A 5 18.79 11.54 13.95
CA THR A 5 20.08 10.95 13.61
C THR A 5 20.74 11.63 12.40
N HIS A 6 19.93 12.03 11.41
CA HIS A 6 20.39 12.57 10.14
C HIS A 6 20.29 14.10 10.03
N SER A 7 19.88 14.78 11.10
CA SER A 7 19.81 16.24 11.15
C SER A 7 20.72 16.78 12.25
N LEU A 8 21.14 18.04 12.11
CA LEU A 8 21.89 18.70 13.17
C LEU A 8 20.94 18.96 14.37
N PRO A 9 21.38 18.71 15.62
CA PRO A 9 20.55 18.98 16.79
C PRO A 9 20.09 20.44 16.84
N GLY A 10 18.79 20.66 17.05
CA GLY A 10 18.20 22.00 17.17
C GLY A 10 17.89 22.71 15.85
N THR A 11 18.11 22.08 14.68
CA THR A 11 17.80 22.71 13.39
C THR A 11 16.39 22.43 12.86
N LEU A 12 15.70 21.43 13.41
CA LEU A 12 14.34 21.06 13.01
C LEU A 12 13.48 20.86 14.25
N GLN A 13 12.31 21.48 14.26
CA GLN A 13 11.26 21.23 15.22
C GLN A 13 10.32 20.14 14.69
N LEU A 14 10.39 18.97 15.33
CA LEU A 14 9.58 17.80 14.99
C LEU A 14 8.35 17.74 15.89
N TYR A 15 7.19 17.47 15.29
CA TYR A 15 5.97 17.15 16.02
C TYR A 15 5.37 15.83 15.52
N VAL A 16 5.06 14.94 16.45
CA VAL A 16 4.45 13.64 16.14
C VAL A 16 2.98 13.66 16.57
N GLN A 17 2.08 13.74 15.60
CA GLN A 17 0.64 13.73 15.80
C GLN A 17 0.14 12.27 15.87
N TYR A 18 0.32 11.64 17.04
CA TYR A 18 -0.07 10.25 17.30
C TYR A 18 -0.51 10.07 18.77
N GLY A 19 -1.28 9.02 19.07
CA GLY A 19 -1.63 8.68 20.45
C GLY A 19 -2.62 9.66 21.11
N VAL A 20 -2.52 9.83 22.44
CA VAL A 20 -3.47 10.62 23.24
C VAL A 20 -3.14 12.12 23.23
N ASP A 21 -1.86 12.48 23.07
CA ASP A 21 -1.34 13.86 23.13
C ASP A 21 -1.50 14.64 21.81
N ARG A 22 -2.55 14.33 21.06
CA ARG A 22 -2.84 14.96 19.76
C ARG A 22 -3.37 16.38 19.96
N THR A 23 -2.76 17.33 19.26
CA THR A 23 -3.33 18.67 19.20
C THR A 23 -4.62 18.70 18.38
N THR A 24 -5.56 19.53 18.77
CA THR A 24 -6.79 19.84 18.02
C THR A 24 -6.69 21.16 17.28
N HIS A 25 -5.57 21.88 17.37
CA HIS A 25 -5.40 23.21 16.81
C HIS A 25 -4.44 23.20 15.61
N PRO A 26 -4.87 23.64 14.42
CA PRO A 26 -4.02 23.71 13.23
C PRO A 26 -2.78 24.59 13.43
N ASN A 27 -2.91 25.70 14.15
CA ASN A 27 -1.80 26.61 14.43
C ASN A 27 -0.66 25.95 15.19
N ALA A 28 -0.97 24.96 16.05
CA ALA A 28 0.06 24.20 16.76
C ALA A 28 0.86 23.32 15.79
N LEU A 29 0.22 22.78 14.74
CA LEU A 29 0.92 22.02 13.69
C LEU A 29 1.82 22.94 12.86
N ALA A 30 1.32 24.12 12.49
CA ALA A 30 2.02 25.07 11.64
C ALA A 30 3.27 25.71 12.29
N GLN A 31 3.43 25.60 13.62
CA GLN A 31 4.61 26.09 14.33
C GLN A 31 5.84 25.18 14.19
N HIS A 32 5.67 23.95 13.69
CA HIS A 32 6.74 22.98 13.59
C HIS A 32 7.25 22.85 12.14
N ASP A 33 8.53 22.55 11.98
CA ASP A 33 9.15 22.36 10.67
C ASP A 33 8.71 21.05 10.01
N VAL A 34 8.53 20.00 10.83
CA VAL A 34 8.12 18.67 10.37
C VAL A 34 7.03 18.12 11.26
N VAL A 35 5.92 17.71 10.64
CA VAL A 35 4.83 17.01 11.32
C VAL A 35 4.74 15.58 10.80
N LEU A 36 4.88 14.61 11.70
CA LEU A 36 4.68 13.20 11.43
C LEU A 36 3.32 12.74 11.92
N THR A 37 2.63 11.97 11.10
CA THR A 37 1.33 11.39 11.43
C THR A 37 1.19 10.05 10.73
N THR A 38 0.09 9.34 11.00
CA THR A 38 -0.24 8.08 10.34
C THR A 38 -1.43 8.26 9.41
N TYR A 39 -1.51 7.40 8.39
CA TYR A 39 -2.67 7.35 7.48
C TYR A 39 -4.01 7.22 8.21
N GLY A 40 -4.05 6.41 9.28
CA GLY A 40 -5.26 6.24 10.09
C GLY A 40 -5.67 7.52 10.82
N VAL A 41 -4.72 8.27 11.38
CA VAL A 41 -5.00 9.56 12.03
C VAL A 41 -5.45 10.60 11.01
N LEU A 42 -4.81 10.67 9.85
CA LEU A 42 -5.22 11.56 8.75
C LEU A 42 -6.67 11.27 8.32
N ALA A 43 -6.98 9.99 8.07
CA ALA A 43 -8.32 9.58 7.64
C ALA A 43 -9.39 9.84 8.71
N ALA A 44 -9.07 9.55 9.97
CA ALA A 44 -9.98 9.80 11.09
C ALA A 44 -10.26 11.29 11.35
N ALA A 45 -9.27 12.15 11.08
CA ALA A 45 -9.42 13.60 11.20
C ALA A 45 -10.31 14.18 10.08
N CYS A 46 -10.33 13.53 8.91
CA CYS A 46 -11.16 13.91 7.77
C CYS A 46 -12.60 13.40 7.95
N LYS A 47 -13.41 14.14 8.73
CA LYS A 47 -14.87 13.93 8.81
C LYS A 47 -15.57 14.50 7.56
N SER A 48 -16.86 14.19 7.43
CA SER A 48 -17.72 14.45 6.26
C SER A 48 -17.69 15.89 5.71
N ASP A 49 -17.33 16.89 6.53
CA ASP A 49 -17.29 18.31 6.14
C ASP A 49 -15.93 18.77 5.59
N GLY A 50 -14.93 17.89 5.45
CA GLY A 50 -13.62 18.23 4.86
C GLY A 50 -12.73 19.13 5.74
N ASP A 51 -13.25 19.59 6.88
CA ASP A 51 -12.57 20.54 7.76
C ASP A 51 -11.78 19.79 8.85
N SER A 52 -10.59 19.30 8.49
CA SER A 52 -9.66 18.67 9.44
C SER A 52 -8.52 19.61 9.79
N ILE A 53 -7.90 19.42 10.96
CA ILE A 53 -6.71 20.18 11.38
C ILE A 53 -5.58 20.15 10.34
N PHE A 54 -5.45 19.07 9.56
CA PHE A 54 -4.42 18.94 8.52
C PHE A 54 -4.79 19.68 7.22
N HIS A 55 -6.08 19.90 6.98
CA HIS A 55 -6.61 20.55 5.78
C HIS A 55 -6.67 22.07 5.91
N GLN A 56 -6.60 22.59 7.14
CA GLN A 56 -6.54 24.02 7.46
C GLN A 56 -5.10 24.58 7.42
N VAL A 57 -4.10 23.74 7.16
CA VAL A 57 -2.69 24.13 7.05
C VAL A 57 -2.24 24.02 5.60
N ASP A 58 -1.62 25.08 5.08
CA ASP A 58 -0.98 25.06 3.78
C ASP A 58 0.44 24.48 3.90
N TRP A 59 0.59 23.21 3.55
CA TRP A 59 1.87 22.51 3.70
C TRP A 59 2.85 22.90 2.60
N TYR A 60 4.11 23.14 2.96
CA TYR A 60 5.13 23.29 1.92
C TYR A 60 5.36 21.96 1.17
N ARG A 61 5.42 20.84 1.88
CA ARG A 61 5.61 19.52 1.29
C ARG A 61 4.81 18.45 2.04
N VAL A 62 4.14 17.59 1.29
CA VAL A 62 3.54 16.35 1.81
C VAL A 62 4.30 15.16 1.23
N VAL A 63 4.74 14.26 2.10
CA VAL A 63 5.46 13.04 1.74
C VAL A 63 4.66 11.84 2.22
N LEU A 64 4.27 10.99 1.29
CA LEU A 64 3.62 9.71 1.59
C LEU A 64 4.67 8.60 1.60
N ASP A 65 4.94 8.04 2.76
CA ASP A 65 5.74 6.83 2.89
C ASP A 65 4.88 5.58 2.72
N GLU A 66 5.43 4.55 2.09
CA GLU A 66 4.69 3.40 1.55
C GLU A 66 3.39 3.83 0.84
N ALA A 67 3.53 4.75 -0.12
CA ALA A 67 2.42 5.41 -0.83
C ALA A 67 1.46 4.42 -1.52
N HIS A 68 1.84 3.16 -1.69
CA HIS A 68 0.92 2.10 -2.14
C HIS A 68 -0.26 1.88 -1.15
N THR A 69 -0.19 2.42 0.07
CA THR A 69 -1.29 2.46 1.04
C THR A 69 -2.54 3.15 0.48
N ILE A 70 -2.38 4.18 -0.34
CA ILE A 70 -3.49 4.92 -0.96
C ILE A 70 -3.89 4.36 -2.34
N LYS A 71 -3.51 3.13 -2.70
CA LYS A 71 -3.74 2.55 -4.04
C LYS A 71 -5.19 2.58 -4.53
N SER A 72 -6.17 2.57 -3.62
CA SER A 72 -7.58 2.69 -3.98
C SER A 72 -8.06 4.12 -3.78
N SER A 73 -8.24 4.82 -4.90
CA SER A 73 -8.64 6.24 -4.95
C SER A 73 -9.93 6.52 -4.18
N ARG A 74 -10.85 5.54 -4.06
CA ARG A 74 -12.16 5.70 -3.41
C ARG A 74 -12.12 5.61 -1.88
N THR A 75 -11.00 5.18 -1.30
CA THR A 75 -10.90 5.02 0.16
C THR A 75 -10.84 6.37 0.86
N GLN A 76 -11.37 6.44 2.09
CA GLN A 76 -11.30 7.66 2.92
C GLN A 76 -9.85 8.13 3.11
N VAL A 77 -8.91 7.19 3.25
CA VAL A 77 -7.48 7.49 3.39
C VAL A 77 -6.93 8.18 2.15
N ALA A 78 -7.22 7.64 0.96
CA ALA A 78 -6.75 8.23 -0.30
C ALA A 78 -7.36 9.62 -0.52
N GLN A 79 -8.67 9.75 -0.32
CA GLN A 79 -9.37 11.03 -0.44
C GLN A 79 -8.81 12.08 0.52
N ALA A 80 -8.61 11.72 1.80
CA ALA A 80 -8.01 12.61 2.79
C ALA A 80 -6.58 13.03 2.41
N ALA A 81 -5.79 12.14 1.80
CA ALA A 81 -4.45 12.49 1.33
C ALA A 81 -4.47 13.41 0.09
N PHE A 82 -5.44 13.22 -0.82
CA PHE A 82 -5.58 14.04 -2.03
C PHE A 82 -5.97 15.48 -1.70
N SER A 83 -6.82 15.67 -0.69
CA SER A 83 -7.35 16.97 -0.30
C SER A 83 -6.38 17.85 0.49
N LEU A 84 -5.28 17.30 1.01
CA LEU A 84 -4.26 18.10 1.73
C LEU A 84 -3.75 19.25 0.86
N SER A 85 -3.79 20.48 1.35
CA SER A 85 -3.20 21.62 0.63
C SER A 85 -1.67 21.52 0.67
N SER A 86 -1.01 21.55 -0.48
CA SER A 86 0.45 21.56 -0.49
C SER A 86 1.10 22.10 -1.76
N TYR A 87 2.31 22.66 -1.63
CA TYR A 87 3.12 23.12 -2.75
C TYR A 87 3.90 21.98 -3.42
N CYS A 88 4.47 21.05 -2.64
CA CYS A 88 5.22 19.89 -3.12
C CYS A 88 4.62 18.57 -2.63
N ARG A 89 4.59 17.54 -3.48
CA ARG A 89 4.02 16.23 -3.16
C ARG A 89 4.92 15.09 -3.60
N TRP A 90 5.33 14.25 -2.65
CA TRP A 90 6.21 13.11 -2.93
C TRP A 90 5.55 11.79 -2.50
N CYS A 91 5.69 10.77 -3.35
CA CYS A 91 5.34 9.39 -3.04
C CYS A 91 6.61 8.57 -2.90
N LEU A 92 6.83 7.97 -1.73
CA LEU A 92 7.89 7.01 -1.47
C LEU A 92 7.24 5.63 -1.38
N THR A 93 7.63 4.72 -2.27
CA THR A 93 7.13 3.33 -2.27
C THR A 93 8.05 2.44 -3.08
N GLY A 94 8.36 1.25 -2.55
CA GLY A 94 9.10 0.22 -3.28
C GLY A 94 8.25 -0.48 -4.35
N THR A 95 6.93 -0.50 -4.15
CA THR A 95 5.96 -1.24 -4.98
C THR A 95 4.78 -0.34 -5.39
N PRO A 96 4.97 0.60 -6.34
CA PRO A 96 3.92 1.52 -6.77
C PRO A 96 2.75 0.86 -7.50
N LEU A 97 2.92 -0.38 -7.98
CA LEU A 97 1.92 -1.18 -8.66
C LEU A 97 1.86 -2.53 -7.93
N GLN A 98 0.73 -2.86 -7.28
CA GLN A 98 0.56 -4.12 -6.54
C GLN A 98 -0.41 -5.05 -7.27
N ASN A 99 -1.63 -4.57 -7.52
CA ASN A 99 -2.72 -5.41 -8.01
C ASN A 99 -3.07 -5.02 -9.45
N ASN A 100 -3.43 -3.75 -9.64
CA ASN A 100 -4.06 -3.26 -10.87
C ASN A 100 -3.43 -1.96 -11.35
N LEU A 101 -3.60 -1.63 -12.63
CA LEU A 101 -3.12 -0.38 -13.21
C LEU A 101 -3.71 0.87 -12.52
N GLU A 102 -4.91 0.74 -11.94
CA GLU A 102 -5.57 1.79 -11.13
C GLU A 102 -4.76 2.21 -9.90
N ASP A 103 -3.86 1.37 -9.38
CA ASP A 103 -2.98 1.75 -8.28
C ASP A 103 -2.14 2.99 -8.66
N LEU A 104 -1.70 3.08 -9.92
CA LEU A 104 -0.97 4.24 -10.45
C LEU A 104 -1.87 5.47 -10.59
N TYR A 105 -3.12 5.29 -11.00
CA TYR A 105 -4.08 6.40 -11.08
C TYR A 105 -4.20 7.10 -9.73
N SER A 106 -4.33 6.33 -8.66
CA SER A 106 -4.42 6.87 -7.30
C SER A 106 -3.20 7.71 -6.90
N LEU A 107 -1.99 7.26 -7.26
CA LEU A 107 -0.76 8.03 -7.04
C LEU A 107 -0.72 9.32 -7.87
N LEU A 108 -1.15 9.28 -9.12
CA LEU A 108 -1.23 10.47 -9.99
C LEU A 108 -2.28 11.48 -9.50
N CYS A 109 -3.38 11.00 -8.92
CA CYS A 109 -4.36 11.82 -8.21
C CYS A 109 -3.73 12.53 -7.02
N PHE A 110 -2.98 11.83 -6.17
CA PHE A 110 -2.28 12.50 -5.07
C PHE A 110 -1.31 13.56 -5.59
N LEU A 111 -0.52 13.24 -6.62
CA LEU A 111 0.48 14.14 -7.20
C LEU A 111 -0.11 15.30 -8.03
N HIS A 112 -1.44 15.39 -8.19
CA HIS A 112 -2.14 16.39 -9.01
C HIS A 112 -1.60 16.49 -10.45
N VAL A 113 -1.34 15.35 -11.09
CA VAL A 113 -0.77 15.32 -12.44
C VAL A 113 -1.85 15.42 -13.50
N GLU A 114 -2.14 16.62 -13.98
CA GLU A 114 -3.09 16.84 -15.07
C GLU A 114 -2.53 16.40 -16.45
N PRO A 115 -3.36 15.85 -17.36
CA PRO A 115 -4.76 15.47 -17.21
C PRO A 115 -4.98 14.08 -16.56
N TRP A 116 -3.91 13.44 -16.08
CA TRP A 116 -3.90 12.02 -15.71
C TRP A 116 -4.57 11.72 -14.36
N CYS A 117 -4.75 12.72 -13.50
CA CYS A 117 -5.57 12.63 -12.29
C CYS A 117 -7.08 12.68 -12.57
N ASN A 118 -7.51 12.95 -13.80
CA ASN A 118 -8.91 12.90 -14.20
C ASN A 118 -9.31 11.50 -14.72
N TRP A 119 -10.32 10.90 -14.08
CA TRP A 119 -10.76 9.54 -14.41
C TRP A 119 -11.20 9.38 -15.87
N ALA A 120 -11.87 10.37 -16.47
CA ALA A 120 -12.35 10.25 -17.85
C ALA A 120 -11.20 10.15 -18.85
N TRP A 121 -10.14 10.94 -18.63
CA TRP A 121 -8.92 10.89 -19.44
C TRP A 121 -8.14 9.60 -19.20
N TRP A 122 -7.95 9.22 -17.94
CA TRP A 122 -7.31 7.96 -17.57
C TRP A 122 -8.02 6.76 -18.19
N TYR A 123 -9.34 6.68 -18.04
CA TYR A 123 -10.13 5.56 -18.54
C TYR A 123 -10.05 5.45 -20.06
N LYS A 124 -10.23 6.57 -20.76
CA LYS A 124 -10.25 6.61 -22.23
C LYS A 124 -8.91 6.27 -22.86
N LEU A 125 -7.81 6.79 -22.31
CA LEU A 125 -6.48 6.74 -22.94
C LEU A 125 -5.55 5.65 -22.37
N ILE A 126 -5.80 5.19 -21.15
CA ILE A 126 -4.92 4.25 -20.45
C ILE A 126 -5.67 2.96 -20.10
N GLN A 127 -6.71 3.03 -19.26
CA GLN A 127 -7.39 1.85 -18.72
C GLN A 127 -8.05 1.01 -19.84
N ARG A 128 -8.92 1.61 -20.66
CA ARG A 128 -9.66 0.90 -21.70
C ARG A 128 -8.74 0.30 -22.78
N PRO A 129 -7.72 1.01 -23.31
CA PRO A 129 -6.75 0.40 -24.19
C PRO A 129 -6.02 -0.79 -23.54
N TYR A 130 -5.59 -0.65 -22.29
CA TYR A 130 -4.92 -1.72 -21.55
C TYR A 130 -5.81 -2.97 -21.40
N GLU A 131 -7.07 -2.79 -21.00
CA GLU A 131 -8.05 -3.89 -20.86
C GLU A 131 -8.35 -4.59 -22.19
N ASN A 132 -8.28 -3.86 -23.31
CA ASN A 132 -8.43 -4.41 -24.65
C ASN A 132 -7.14 -5.05 -25.20
N GLY A 133 -6.06 -5.12 -24.42
CA GLY A 133 -4.78 -5.68 -24.85
C GLY A 133 -3.96 -4.75 -25.77
N ASP A 134 -4.30 -3.47 -25.84
CA ASP A 134 -3.59 -2.48 -26.65
C ASP A 134 -2.43 -1.85 -25.87
N GLU A 135 -1.22 -2.04 -26.39
CA GLU A 135 0.01 -1.51 -25.79
C GLU A 135 0.10 0.02 -25.73
N ARG A 136 -0.76 0.74 -26.46
CA ARG A 136 -0.81 2.22 -26.40
C ARG A 136 -1.00 2.74 -24.97
N GLY A 137 -1.85 2.09 -24.16
CA GLY A 137 -2.09 2.48 -22.77
C GLY A 137 -0.82 2.40 -21.91
N ILE A 138 -0.10 1.27 -22.00
CA ILE A 138 1.14 1.06 -21.24
C ILE A 138 2.28 1.96 -21.74
N ARG A 139 2.39 2.21 -23.04
CA ARG A 139 3.38 3.16 -23.58
C ARG A 139 3.16 4.56 -23.04
N LEU A 140 1.91 5.00 -22.95
CA LEU A 140 1.56 6.29 -22.39
C LEU A 140 1.91 6.38 -20.90
N VAL A 141 1.56 5.37 -20.11
CA VAL A 141 1.94 5.28 -18.68
C VAL A 141 3.46 5.36 -18.52
N LYS A 142 4.24 4.59 -19.29
CA LYS A 142 5.71 4.65 -19.25
C LYS A 142 6.24 6.05 -19.56
N SER A 143 5.63 6.75 -20.52
CA SER A 143 6.02 8.13 -20.87
C SER A 143 5.75 9.10 -19.73
N ILE A 144 4.59 9.00 -19.08
CA ILE A 144 4.20 9.84 -17.93
C ILE A 144 5.16 9.59 -16.75
N LEU A 145 5.37 8.31 -16.42
CA LEU A 145 6.23 7.94 -15.28
C LEU A 145 7.70 8.32 -15.51
N ARG A 146 8.18 8.38 -16.76
CA ARG A 146 9.59 8.71 -17.05
C ARG A 146 9.99 10.10 -16.56
N SER A 147 9.09 11.09 -16.56
CA SER A 147 9.38 12.44 -16.06
C SER A 147 9.11 12.60 -14.56
N LEU A 148 8.28 11.74 -13.97
CA LEU A 148 7.80 11.87 -12.59
C LEU A 148 8.45 10.90 -11.60
N MET A 149 8.92 9.75 -12.07
CA MET A 149 9.40 8.66 -11.24
C MET A 149 10.91 8.51 -11.35
N LEU A 150 11.58 8.52 -10.20
CA LEU A 150 12.95 8.04 -10.06
C LEU A 150 12.93 6.63 -9.45
N ARG A 151 13.25 5.61 -10.25
CA ARG A 151 13.34 4.23 -9.79
C ARG A 151 14.75 3.68 -10.01
N ARG A 152 15.34 3.15 -8.94
CA ARG A 152 16.62 2.42 -8.97
C ARG A 152 16.38 1.00 -8.48
N THR A 153 17.06 0.04 -9.08
CA THR A 153 17.09 -1.37 -8.70
C THR A 153 18.41 -1.72 -8.03
N LYS A 154 18.49 -2.89 -7.38
CA LYS A 154 19.74 -3.43 -6.82
C LYS A 154 20.84 -3.57 -7.88
N ASP A 155 20.44 -3.83 -9.13
CA ASP A 155 21.34 -3.96 -10.29
C ASP A 155 21.73 -2.62 -10.95
N THR A 156 21.20 -1.50 -10.45
CA THR A 156 21.50 -0.18 -11.03
C THR A 156 22.97 0.14 -10.90
N ARG A 157 23.56 0.72 -11.94
CA ARG A 157 24.97 1.12 -11.99
C ARG A 157 25.12 2.63 -11.98
N ASP A 158 26.20 3.12 -11.38
CA ASP A 158 26.60 4.52 -11.42
C ASP A 158 27.10 4.93 -12.82
N ARG A 159 27.41 6.21 -12.99
CA ARG A 159 27.95 6.76 -14.27
C ARG A 159 29.27 6.11 -14.71
N LYS A 160 29.97 5.41 -13.80
CA LYS A 160 31.24 4.71 -14.03
C LYS A 160 31.05 3.20 -14.20
N GLY A 161 29.81 2.72 -14.28
CA GLY A 161 29.48 1.30 -14.47
C GLY A 161 29.58 0.44 -13.21
N ARG A 162 29.77 1.04 -12.03
CA ARG A 162 29.87 0.33 -10.75
C ARG A 162 28.47 0.12 -10.15
N PRO A 163 28.15 -1.05 -9.58
CA PRO A 163 26.87 -1.25 -8.88
C PRO A 163 26.68 -0.19 -7.78
N ILE A 164 25.48 0.40 -7.69
CA ILE A 164 25.17 1.35 -6.62
C ILE A 164 25.06 0.66 -5.26
N LEU A 165 24.87 -0.65 -5.26
CA LEU A 165 24.73 -1.49 -4.08
C LEU A 165 25.45 -2.82 -4.35
N VAL A 166 26.32 -3.22 -3.42
CA VAL A 166 26.97 -4.53 -3.44
C VAL A 166 26.36 -5.34 -2.31
N LEU A 167 25.51 -6.30 -2.65
CA LEU A 167 24.89 -7.20 -1.69
C LEU A 167 25.63 -8.54 -1.70
N PRO A 168 25.76 -9.21 -0.54
CA PRO A 168 26.14 -10.61 -0.52
C PRO A 168 25.09 -11.45 -1.27
N PRO A 169 25.45 -12.64 -1.77
CA PRO A 169 24.48 -13.56 -2.34
C PRO A 169 23.39 -13.86 -1.30
N ALA A 170 22.13 -13.89 -1.74
CA ALA A 170 21.04 -14.33 -0.89
C ALA A 170 21.18 -15.84 -0.66
N ASP A 171 21.25 -16.25 0.60
CA ASP A 171 21.17 -17.66 0.99
C ASP A 171 19.70 -17.98 1.34
N VAL A 172 19.06 -18.83 0.54
CA VAL A 172 17.66 -19.21 0.71
C VAL A 172 17.62 -20.72 0.93
N GLN A 173 17.22 -21.12 2.12
CA GLN A 173 17.12 -22.52 2.51
C GLN A 173 15.65 -22.87 2.74
N VAL A 174 15.15 -23.88 2.03
CA VAL A 174 13.83 -24.45 2.26
C VAL A 174 14.00 -25.60 3.24
N ILE A 175 13.49 -25.41 4.46
CA ILE A 175 13.48 -26.44 5.50
C ILE A 175 12.08 -27.03 5.52
N GLU A 176 11.96 -28.27 5.06
CA GLU A 176 10.70 -29.02 5.17
C GLU A 176 10.54 -29.50 6.61
N CYS A 177 9.49 -29.04 7.27
CA CYS A 177 9.15 -29.45 8.63
C CYS A 177 8.16 -30.61 8.58
N GLU A 178 8.46 -31.70 9.29
CA GLU A 178 7.50 -32.77 9.51
C GLU A 178 6.53 -32.37 10.62
N GLN A 179 5.25 -32.64 10.41
CA GLN A 179 4.22 -32.49 11.43
C GLN A 179 4.39 -33.60 12.47
N SER A 180 4.21 -33.27 13.75
CA SER A 180 4.03 -34.29 14.79
C SER A 180 2.78 -35.13 14.50
N GLU A 181 2.69 -36.30 15.11
CA GLU A 181 1.53 -37.18 14.95
C GLU A 181 0.21 -36.47 15.34
N ALA A 182 0.22 -35.71 16.43
CA ALA A 182 -0.93 -34.93 16.89
C ALA A 182 -1.33 -33.81 15.91
N GLU A 183 -0.36 -33.08 15.35
CA GLU A 183 -0.61 -32.04 14.35
C GLU A 183 -1.15 -32.63 13.04
N ARG A 184 -0.59 -33.77 12.61
CA ARG A 184 -1.02 -34.47 11.40
C ARG A 184 -2.44 -35.01 11.53
N ASP A 185 -2.78 -35.58 12.67
CA ASP A 185 -4.13 -36.07 12.95
C ASP A 185 -5.14 -34.92 12.97
N PHE A 186 -4.79 -33.81 13.64
CA PHE A 186 -5.62 -32.60 13.67
C PHE A 186 -5.79 -32.00 12.26
N TYR A 187 -4.71 -31.85 11.50
CA TYR A 187 -4.73 -31.37 10.12
C TYR A 187 -5.60 -32.27 9.23
N SER A 188 -5.44 -33.59 9.35
CA SER A 188 -6.20 -34.57 8.57
C SER A 188 -7.70 -34.51 8.87
N ALA A 189 -8.07 -34.34 10.14
CA ALA A 189 -9.46 -34.15 10.55
C ALA A 189 -10.04 -32.85 9.97
N LEU A 190 -9.29 -31.74 10.07
CA LEU A 190 -9.68 -30.46 9.51
C LEU A 190 -9.82 -30.53 7.99
N PHE A 191 -8.88 -31.16 7.30
CA PHE A 191 -8.90 -31.37 5.84
C PHE A 191 -10.12 -32.16 5.40
N LYS A 192 -10.43 -33.29 6.05
CA LYS A 192 -11.62 -34.09 5.74
C LYS A 192 -12.91 -33.26 5.89
N ARG A 193 -13.02 -32.48 6.97
CA ARG A 193 -14.17 -31.59 7.20
C ARG A 193 -14.28 -30.52 6.11
N SER A 194 -13.19 -29.83 5.80
CA SER A 194 -13.14 -28.82 4.75
C SER A 194 -13.46 -29.39 3.38
N LYS A 195 -12.99 -30.62 3.09
CA LYS A 195 -13.24 -31.30 1.82
C LYS A 195 -14.72 -31.66 1.63
N ILE A 196 -15.39 -32.16 2.68
CA ILE A 196 -16.84 -32.43 2.63
C ILE A 196 -17.62 -31.15 2.28
N GLN A 197 -17.30 -30.02 2.92
CA GLN A 197 -17.96 -28.75 2.63
C GLN A 197 -17.67 -28.26 1.21
N PHE A 198 -16.43 -28.41 0.74
CA PHE A 198 -16.07 -28.08 -0.64
C PHE A 198 -16.83 -28.94 -1.65
N ASP A 199 -16.87 -30.26 -1.45
CA ASP A 199 -17.55 -31.20 -2.34
C ASP A 199 -19.07 -30.91 -2.41
N GLN A 200 -19.68 -30.44 -1.31
CA GLN A 200 -21.06 -29.95 -1.32
C GLN A 200 -21.24 -28.72 -2.22
N PHE A 201 -20.31 -27.75 -2.18
CA PHE A 201 -20.37 -26.59 -3.07
C PHE A 201 -20.19 -26.97 -4.54
N VAL A 202 -19.34 -27.97 -4.82
CA VAL A 202 -19.15 -28.52 -6.17
C VAL A 202 -20.43 -29.20 -6.65
N ALA A 203 -21.02 -30.08 -5.85
CA ALA A 203 -22.25 -30.80 -6.21
C ALA A 203 -23.44 -29.86 -6.48
N GLN A 204 -23.49 -28.72 -5.78
CA GLN A 204 -24.52 -27.69 -6.00
C GLN A 204 -24.22 -26.77 -7.19
N GLY A 205 -23.03 -26.87 -7.83
CA GLY A 205 -22.60 -25.96 -8.89
C GLY A 205 -22.35 -24.52 -8.39
N LYS A 206 -22.18 -24.31 -7.08
CA LYS A 206 -22.09 -22.98 -6.45
C LYS A 206 -20.70 -22.62 -5.94
N VAL A 207 -19.66 -23.23 -6.50
CA VAL A 207 -18.26 -23.00 -6.10
C VAL A 207 -17.89 -21.51 -6.20
N LEU A 208 -18.15 -20.87 -7.35
CA LEU A 208 -17.83 -19.44 -7.55
C LEU A 208 -18.66 -18.51 -6.66
N HIS A 209 -19.91 -18.87 -6.37
CA HIS A 209 -20.77 -18.11 -5.46
C HIS A 209 -20.31 -18.18 -3.99
N ASN A 210 -19.60 -19.24 -3.61
CA ASN A 210 -19.08 -19.45 -2.26
C ASN A 210 -17.56 -19.24 -2.16
N TYR A 211 -16.97 -18.44 -3.06
CA TYR A 211 -15.52 -18.25 -3.14
C TYR A 211 -14.91 -17.79 -1.80
N ALA A 212 -15.58 -16.87 -1.10
CA ALA A 212 -15.14 -16.41 0.23
C ALA A 212 -15.09 -17.56 1.25
N SER A 213 -16.11 -18.42 1.28
CA SER A 213 -16.15 -19.60 2.15
C SER A 213 -15.03 -20.59 1.81
N ILE A 214 -14.70 -20.77 0.53
CA ILE A 214 -13.60 -21.65 0.12
C ILE A 214 -12.25 -21.10 0.59
N LEU A 215 -12.03 -19.79 0.45
CA LEU A 215 -10.82 -19.14 0.96
C LEU A 215 -10.70 -19.27 2.48
N GLU A 216 -11.81 -19.22 3.22
CA GLU A 216 -11.82 -19.47 4.66
C GLU A 216 -11.38 -20.91 5.00
N LEU A 217 -11.86 -21.92 4.26
CA LEU A 217 -11.44 -23.32 4.45
C LEU A 217 -9.93 -23.50 4.23
N LEU A 218 -9.39 -22.89 3.18
CA LEU A 218 -7.96 -22.90 2.89
C LEU A 218 -7.16 -22.13 3.95
N LEU A 219 -7.67 -21.00 4.42
CA LEU A 219 -7.04 -20.21 5.46
C LEU A 219 -6.88 -21.03 6.75
N ARG A 220 -7.93 -21.75 7.17
CA ARG A 220 -7.87 -22.63 8.35
C ARG A 220 -6.83 -23.74 8.21
N LEU A 221 -6.72 -24.35 7.02
CA LEU A 221 -5.67 -25.36 6.77
C LEU A 221 -4.27 -24.76 6.87
N ARG A 222 -4.05 -23.55 6.33
CA ARG A 222 -2.77 -22.84 6.42
C ARG A 222 -2.44 -22.42 7.86
N GLN A 223 -3.43 -21.96 8.61
CA GLN A 223 -3.30 -21.62 10.03
C GLN A 223 -2.92 -22.86 10.84
N CYS A 224 -3.54 -24.01 10.56
CA CYS A 224 -3.19 -25.28 11.18
C CYS A 224 -1.73 -25.68 10.95
N CYS A 225 -1.19 -25.46 9.73
CA CYS A 225 0.23 -25.70 9.44
C CYS A 225 1.18 -24.79 10.23
N ASN A 226 0.72 -23.61 10.66
CA ASN A 226 1.52 -22.71 11.48
C ASN A 226 1.43 -23.09 12.97
N HIS A 227 0.21 -23.23 13.50
CA HIS A 227 -0.05 -23.65 14.88
C HIS A 227 -1.52 -24.06 15.08
N PRO A 228 -1.84 -25.20 15.73
CA PRO A 228 -3.23 -25.67 15.93
C PRO A 228 -4.15 -24.66 16.65
N TYR A 229 -3.64 -23.89 17.63
CA TYR A 229 -4.40 -22.83 18.33
C TYR A 229 -4.85 -21.65 17.46
N LEU A 230 -4.38 -21.51 16.22
CA LEU A 230 -4.90 -20.49 15.30
C LEU A 230 -6.24 -20.87 14.68
N VAL A 231 -6.67 -22.12 14.86
CA VAL A 231 -7.91 -22.69 14.29
C VAL A 231 -8.92 -23.05 15.38
N MET A 232 -8.46 -23.34 16.60
CA MET A 232 -9.29 -23.57 17.79
C MET A 232 -9.92 -22.28 18.27
#